data_AF-A0A6P8P362-F1
#
_entry.id   AF-A0A6P8P362-F1
#
_cell.length_a   1.000
_cell.length_b   1.000
_cell.length_c   1.000
_cell.angle_alpha   90.00
_cell.angle_beta   90.00
_cell.angle_gamma   90.00
#
_symmetry.space_group_name_H-M   'P 1'
#
loop_
_entity.id
_entity.type
_entity.pdbx_description
1 polymer ?
#
loop_
_entity_poly.entity_id
_entity_poly.type
_entity_poly.pdbx_seq_one_letter_code
_entity_poly.pdbx_strand_id
1 'polypeptide(L)'
;MVEEQPPAEYVAQFKAYSESEKQWKARREFIVRNLGAFQERPPRMDQLLALSMVWANHVFMGCRYSEELLGRVVEMAEGIEVEDAPHFSTRDEIMKRQS
;
A
#
# COMPACT_ATOMS: atom_id res chain seq x y z
N MET A 1 -15.50 -17.45 -24.66
CA MET A 1 -16.06 -16.55 -23.64
C MET A 1 -14.93 -16.35 -22.64
N VAL A 2 -14.22 -15.22 -22.71
CA VAL A 2 -13.12 -14.95 -21.78
C VAL A 2 -13.80 -14.50 -20.50
N GLU A 3 -13.74 -15.32 -19.45
CA GLU A 3 -14.23 -14.91 -18.14
C GLU A 3 -13.38 -13.72 -17.70
N GLU A 4 -13.98 -12.52 -17.70
CA GLU A 4 -13.41 -11.37 -17.00
C GLU A 4 -13.42 -11.71 -15.51
N GLN A 5 -12.34 -12.34 -15.05
CA GLN A 5 -12.10 -12.56 -13.63
C GLN A 5 -12.20 -11.20 -12.94
N PRO A 6 -13.03 -11.05 -11.90
CA PRO A 6 -13.18 -9.76 -11.23
C PRO A 6 -11.79 -9.32 -10.73
N PRO A 7 -11.44 -8.03 -10.83
CA PRO A 7 -10.12 -7.51 -10.41
C PRO A 7 -9.70 -7.99 -9.02
N ALA A 8 -10.69 -8.22 -8.15
CA ALA A 8 -10.58 -8.81 -6.83
C ALA A 8 -9.87 -10.19 -6.76
N GLU A 9 -10.20 -11.12 -7.65
CA GLU A 9 -9.65 -12.48 -7.67
C GLU A 9 -8.25 -12.50 -8.28
N TYR A 10 -8.04 -11.74 -9.35
CA TYR A 10 -6.71 -11.54 -9.92
C TYR A 10 -5.76 -10.93 -8.88
N VAL A 11 -6.18 -9.93 -8.11
CA VAL A 11 -5.33 -9.31 -7.10
C VAL A 11 -5.03 -10.25 -5.93
N ALA A 12 -5.93 -11.19 -5.61
CA ALA A 12 -5.76 -12.14 -4.50
C ALA A 12 -4.45 -12.95 -4.55
N GLN A 13 -3.94 -13.22 -5.76
CA GLN A 13 -2.70 -13.98 -5.94
C GLN A 13 -1.45 -13.23 -5.45
N PHE A 14 -1.51 -11.90 -5.28
CA PHE A 14 -0.37 -11.08 -4.90
C PHE A 14 -0.18 -10.94 -3.39
N LYS A 15 -1.01 -11.58 -2.57
CA LYS A 15 -0.85 -11.59 -1.12
C LYS A 15 0.49 -12.24 -0.73
N ALA A 16 1.28 -11.55 0.09
CA ALA A 16 2.55 -12.10 0.55
C ALA A 16 2.34 -13.05 1.75
N TYR A 17 3.18 -14.07 1.87
CA TYR A 17 3.06 -15.08 2.94
C TYR A 17 3.17 -14.47 4.35
N SER A 18 4.08 -13.50 4.53
CA SER A 18 4.34 -12.84 5.82
C SER A 18 3.42 -11.63 6.10
N GLU A 19 2.44 -11.38 5.23
CA GLU A 19 1.54 -10.24 5.34
C GLU A 19 0.34 -10.58 6.22
N SER A 20 0.08 -9.74 7.22
CA SER A 20 -1.13 -9.87 8.05
C SER A 20 -2.40 -9.57 7.25
N GLU A 21 -3.56 -10.09 7.68
CA GLU A 21 -4.84 -9.79 7.01
C GLU A 21 -5.16 -8.29 6.99
N LYS A 22 -4.77 -7.55 8.04
CA LYS A 22 -4.97 -6.09 8.10
C LYS A 22 -4.17 -5.37 7.02
N GLN A 23 -2.87 -5.69 6.91
CA GLN A 23 -2.00 -5.16 5.85
C GLN A 23 -2.52 -5.52 4.47
N TRP A 24 -2.90 -6.79 4.29
CA TRP A 24 -3.38 -7.29 3.01
C TRP A 24 -4.69 -6.61 2.57
N LYS A 25 -5.66 -6.42 3.48
CA LYS A 25 -6.92 -5.73 3.17
C LYS A 25 -6.65 -4.34 2.57
N ALA A 26 -5.81 -3.55 3.24
CA ALA A 26 -5.44 -2.21 2.79
C ALA A 26 -4.62 -2.23 1.49
N ARG A 27 -3.62 -3.11 1.38
CA ARG A 27 -2.77 -3.21 0.18
C ARG A 27 -3.54 -3.71 -1.04
N ARG A 28 -4.47 -4.64 -0.86
CA ARG A 28 -5.37 -5.12 -1.91
C ARG A 28 -6.21 -3.98 -2.48
N GLU A 29 -6.76 -3.14 -1.61
CA GLU A 29 -7.54 -1.96 -2.02
C GLU A 29 -6.67 -0.97 -2.81
N PHE A 30 -5.43 -0.76 -2.37
CA PHE A 30 -4.44 0.04 -3.10
C PHE A 30 -4.21 -0.48 -4.51
N ILE A 31 -4.01 -1.80 -4.67
CA ILE A 31 -3.77 -2.41 -5.97
C ILE A 31 -5.01 -2.29 -6.86
N VAL A 32 -6.20 -2.62 -6.35
CA VAL A 32 -7.45 -2.57 -7.13
C VAL A 32 -7.74 -1.15 -7.63
N ARG A 33 -7.57 -0.14 -6.77
CA ARG A 33 -7.79 1.27 -7.11
C ARG A 33 -6.89 1.73 -8.26
N ASN A 34 -5.63 1.34 -8.24
CA ASN A 34 -4.62 1.80 -9.18
C ASN A 34 -4.50 0.90 -10.42
N LEU A 35 -5.19 -0.25 -10.46
CA LEU A 35 -5.00 -1.30 -11.48
C LEU A 35 -5.13 -0.76 -12.91
N GLY A 36 -6.13 0.09 -13.16
CA GLY A 36 -6.40 0.64 -14.51
C GLY A 36 -5.20 1.39 -15.10
N ALA A 37 -4.54 2.24 -14.31
CA ALA A 37 -3.40 3.06 -14.77
C ALA A 37 -2.12 2.24 -15.04
N PHE A 38 -2.05 1.02 -14.53
CA PHE A 38 -0.89 0.13 -14.68
C PHE A 38 -1.15 -1.05 -15.63
N GLN A 39 -2.40 -1.23 -16.10
CA GLN A 39 -2.76 -2.14 -17.18
C GLN A 39 -2.60 -1.52 -18.58
N GLU A 40 -2.42 -0.20 -18.66
CA GLU A 40 -2.09 0.50 -19.92
C GLU A 40 -0.81 -0.08 -20.55
N ARG A 41 -0.69 -0.03 -21.88
CA ARG A 41 0.46 -0.61 -22.60
C ARG A 41 1.68 0.32 -22.54
N PRO A 42 2.87 -0.14 -22.13
CA PRO A 42 3.17 -1.50 -21.65
C PRO A 42 2.69 -1.72 -20.21
N PRO A 43 2.13 -2.90 -19.87
CA PRO A 43 1.65 -3.17 -18.52
C PRO A 43 2.80 -3.06 -17.51
N ARG A 44 2.57 -2.36 -16.40
CA ARG A 44 3.56 -2.08 -15.35
C ARG A 44 3.15 -2.68 -14.01
N MET A 45 2.67 -3.93 -14.03
CA MET A 45 2.16 -4.59 -12.82
C MET A 45 3.21 -4.66 -11.71
N ASP A 46 4.45 -5.01 -12.05
CA ASP A 46 5.54 -5.10 -11.06
C ASP A 46 5.79 -3.77 -10.35
N GLN A 47 5.64 -2.65 -11.07
CA GLN A 47 5.76 -1.31 -10.49
C GLN A 47 4.62 -1.04 -9.51
N LEU A 48 3.38 -1.40 -9.86
CA LEU A 48 2.23 -1.24 -8.96
C LEU A 48 2.42 -2.07 -7.69
N LEU A 49 2.85 -3.32 -7.82
CA LEU A 49 3.09 -4.20 -6.67
C LEU A 49 4.19 -3.62 -5.77
N ALA A 50 5.29 -3.12 -6.34
CA ALA A 50 6.36 -2.48 -5.57
C ALA A 50 5.86 -1.22 -4.84
N LEU A 51 5.09 -0.35 -5.50
CA LEU A 51 4.51 0.85 -4.88
C LEU A 51 3.52 0.50 -3.76
N SER A 52 2.71 -0.54 -3.96
CA SER A 52 1.79 -1.04 -2.93
C SER A 52 2.52 -1.54 -1.68
N MET A 53 3.69 -2.18 -1.85
CA MET A 53 4.54 -2.62 -0.74
C MET A 53 5.20 -1.44 -0.05
N VAL A 54 5.71 -0.45 -0.78
CA VAL A 54 6.28 0.77 -0.19
C VAL A 54 5.26 1.49 0.68
N TRP A 55 4.03 1.65 0.19
CA TRP A 55 2.95 2.24 0.95
C TRP A 55 2.59 1.42 2.20
N ALA A 56 2.38 0.11 2.05
CA ALA A 56 2.05 -0.75 3.18
C ALA A 56 3.18 -0.78 4.24
N ASN A 57 4.44 -0.84 3.82
CA ASN A 57 5.59 -0.80 4.72
C ASN A 57 5.68 0.54 5.47
N HIS A 58 5.38 1.64 4.79
CA HIS A 58 5.33 2.95 5.42
C HIS A 58 4.22 3.02 6.47
N VAL A 59 2.99 2.64 6.09
CA VAL A 59 1.79 2.76 6.93
C VAL A 59 1.79 1.78 8.11
N PHE A 60 2.24 0.54 7.91
CA PHE A 60 2.15 -0.50 8.94
C PHE A 60 3.46 -0.83 9.65
N MET A 61 4.61 -0.46 9.08
CA MET A 61 5.93 -0.74 9.68
C MET A 61 6.77 0.53 9.91
N GLY A 62 6.29 1.71 9.52
CA GLY A 62 6.97 2.98 9.76
C GLY A 62 8.25 3.13 8.93
N CYS A 63 8.41 2.34 7.85
CA CYS A 63 9.55 2.45 6.95
C CYS A 63 9.58 3.84 6.29
N ARG A 64 10.78 4.39 6.13
CA ARG A 64 11.00 5.70 5.51
C ARG A 64 11.60 5.51 4.12
N TYR A 65 11.13 6.34 3.20
CA TYR A 65 11.61 6.43 1.84
C TYR A 65 11.80 7.91 1.49
N SER A 66 12.23 8.23 0.26
CA SER A 66 12.31 9.63 -0.16
C SER A 66 10.94 10.30 -0.10
N GLU A 67 10.90 11.60 0.20
CA GLU A 67 9.66 12.37 0.27
C GLU A 67 8.88 12.33 -1.05
N GLU A 68 9.58 12.36 -2.18
CA GLU A 68 8.98 12.22 -3.51
C GLU A 68 8.24 10.88 -3.68
N LEU A 69 8.86 9.77 -3.27
CA LEU A 69 8.25 8.45 -3.38
C LEU A 69 7.06 8.31 -2.44
N LEU A 70 7.19 8.80 -1.20
CA LEU A 70 6.12 8.77 -0.21
C LEU A 70 4.93 9.63 -0.65
N GLY A 71 5.17 10.85 -1.13
CA GLY A 71 4.12 11.73 -1.63
C GLY A 71 3.32 11.06 -2.75
N ARG A 72 4.02 10.44 -3.70
CA ARG A 72 3.38 9.69 -4.79
C ARG A 72 2.52 8.53 -4.29
N VAL A 73 3.04 7.68 -3.40
CA VAL A 73 2.26 6.51 -2.93
C VAL A 73 1.11 6.91 -2.01
N VAL A 74 1.23 8.02 -1.27
CA VAL A 74 0.13 8.55 -0.45
C VAL A 74 -0.99 9.11 -1.34
N GLU A 75 -0.64 9.84 -2.41
CA GLU A 75 -1.61 10.32 -3.40
C GLU A 75 -2.34 9.14 -4.07
N MET A 76 -1.60 8.10 -4.46
CA MET A 76 -2.19 6.86 -5.01
C MET A 76 -3.13 6.14 -4.04
N ALA A 77 -2.94 6.34 -2.72
CA ALA A 77 -3.73 5.76 -1.66
C ALA A 77 -4.86 6.66 -1.14
N GLU A 78 -5.06 7.84 -1.74
CA GLU A 78 -6.06 8.80 -1.25
C GLU A 78 -7.45 8.16 -1.16
N GLY A 79 -8.11 8.27 -0.01
CA GLY A 79 -9.44 7.67 0.20
C GLY A 79 -9.45 6.17 0.53
N ILE A 80 -8.29 5.53 0.70
CA ILE A 80 -8.19 4.20 1.33
C ILE A 80 -8.18 4.40 2.84
N GLU A 81 -9.21 3.92 3.52
CA GLU A 81 -9.30 4.00 4.98
C GLU A 81 -8.53 2.84 5.64
N VAL A 82 -7.46 3.17 6.37
CA VAL A 82 -6.71 2.19 7.16
C VAL A 82 -7.15 2.29 8.62
N GLU A 83 -8.01 1.37 9.04
CA GLU A 83 -8.39 1.18 10.44
C GLU A 83 -7.15 0.71 11.25
N ASP A 84 -6.94 1.28 12.43
CA ASP A 84 -5.82 0.97 13.34
C ASP A 84 -4.41 1.16 12.75
N ALA A 85 -4.18 2.20 11.95
CA ALA A 85 -2.80 2.53 11.53
C ALA A 85 -1.91 2.74 12.77
N PRO A 86 -0.80 2.01 12.93
CA PRO A 86 0.08 2.16 14.08
C PRO A 86 0.61 3.60 14.17
N HIS A 87 0.47 4.21 15.34
CA HIS A 87 1.00 5.55 15.56
C HIS A 87 2.50 5.47 15.83
N PHE A 88 3.31 5.75 14.80
CA PHE A 88 4.77 5.79 14.92
C PHE A 88 5.21 7.10 15.58
N SER A 89 5.19 7.14 16.91
CA SER A 89 5.84 8.22 17.64
C SER A 89 7.34 8.15 17.40
N THR A 90 7.93 9.24 16.91
CA THR A 90 9.40 9.33 16.81
C THR A 90 10.02 9.41 18.20
N ARG A 91 11.29 8.98 18.33
CA ARG A 91 12.03 9.07 19.59
C ARG A 91 12.00 10.48 20.18
N ASP A 92 12.06 11.50 19.32
CA ASP A 92 12.02 12.91 19.71
C ASP A 92 10.67 13.31 20.33
N GLU A 93 9.55 12.76 19.86
CA GLU A 93 8.23 13.01 20.47
C GLU A 93 8.05 12.30 21.81
N ILE A 94 8.63 11.11 21.96
CA ILE A 94 8.66 10.40 23.25
C ILE A 94 9.50 11.17 24.27
N MET A 95 10.65 11.71 23.84
CA MET A 95 11.54 12.50 24.70
C MET A 95 10.90 13.83 25.14
N LYS A 96 10.12 14.50 24.27
CA LYS A 96 9.42 15.76 24.60
C LYS A 96 8.28 15.61 25.63
N ARG A 97 7.66 14.43 25.73
CA ARG A 97 6.56 14.17 26.69
C ARG A 97 7.05 13.87 28.11
N GLN A 98 8.35 13.69 28.31
CA GLN A 98 8.99 13.42 29.60
C GLN A 98 9.70 14.65 30.19
N SER A 99 9.49 15.83 29.61
CA SER A 99 10.10 17.12 30.02
C SER A 99 9.10 18.02 30.73
#